data_AF-A0A428DV98-F1
#
_entry.id   AF-A0A428DV98-F1
#
_cell.length_a   1.000
_cell.length_b   1.000
_cell.length_c   1.000
_cell.angle_alpha   90.00
_cell.angle_beta   90.00
_cell.angle_gamma   90.00
#
_symmetry.space_group_name_H-M   'P 1'
#
loop_
_entity.id
_entity.type
_entity.pdbx_description
1 polymer ?
#
loop_
_entity_poly.entity_id
_entity_poly.type
_entity_poly.pdbx_seq_one_letter_code
_entity_poly.pdbx_strand_id
1 'polypeptide(L)'
;MEIKEISYQDRVPKNMISKFNYFVRDFLKEYSDQLDEMEAGKSMTIKKEYEGNLEVYFVEFMFNKKGGGFFTGNVNNDLFVTCNEEFWGRVILE
;
A
#
# COMPACT_ATOMS: atom_id res chain seq x y z
N MET A 1 -0.21 11.37 4.88
CA MET A 1 -1.36 10.80 4.14
C MET A 1 -2.24 9.93 5.04
N GLU A 2 -3.56 10.05 4.96
CA GLU A 2 -4.51 9.32 5.83
C GLU A 2 -5.18 8.15 5.11
N ILE A 3 -5.53 7.09 5.86
CA ILE A 3 -6.21 5.89 5.33
C ILE A 3 -7.72 6.09 5.37
N LYS A 4 -8.38 6.03 4.21
CA LYS A 4 -9.84 6.06 4.09
C LYS A 4 -10.46 4.67 4.14
N GLU A 5 -9.88 3.74 3.39
CA GLU A 5 -10.41 2.40 3.23
C GLU A 5 -9.27 1.40 3.06
N ILE A 6 -9.42 0.22 3.64
CA ILE A 6 -8.60 -0.94 3.33
C ILE A 6 -9.51 -2.08 2.91
N SER A 7 -9.23 -2.62 1.73
CA SER A 7 -9.85 -3.83 1.20
C SER A 7 -8.78 -4.92 1.06
N TYR A 8 -9.18 -6.16 1.31
CA TYR A 8 -8.29 -7.32 1.24
C TYR A 8 -8.85 -8.32 0.25
N GLN A 9 -7.98 -9.11 -0.36
CA GLN A 9 -8.40 -10.32 -1.07
C GLN A 9 -9.14 -11.27 -0.11
N ASP A 10 -10.22 -11.90 -0.57
CA ASP A 10 -11.09 -12.76 0.26
C ASP A 10 -10.36 -13.90 0.99
N ARG A 11 -9.21 -14.32 0.47
CA ARG A 11 -8.42 -15.43 1.01
C ARG A 11 -7.43 -15.02 2.09
N VAL A 12 -7.27 -13.72 2.37
CA VAL A 12 -6.33 -13.24 3.38
C VAL A 12 -6.75 -13.75 4.77
N PRO A 13 -5.90 -14.55 5.44
CA PRO A 13 -6.19 -15.03 6.78
C PRO A 13 -6.36 -13.89 7.80
N LYS A 14 -7.22 -14.05 8.80
CA LYS A 14 -7.46 -13.01 9.83
C LYS A 14 -6.20 -12.58 10.58
N ASN A 15 -5.26 -13.50 10.83
CA ASN A 15 -3.97 -13.19 11.45
C ASN A 15 -3.02 -12.44 10.50
N MET A 16 -3.24 -12.52 9.18
CA MET A 16 -2.52 -11.72 8.19
C MET A 16 -3.09 -10.32 8.05
N ILE A 17 -4.39 -10.10 8.28
CA ILE A 17 -5.01 -8.76 8.25
C ILE A 17 -4.31 -7.81 9.24
N SER A 18 -4.00 -8.26 10.46
CA SER A 18 -3.31 -7.41 11.44
C SER A 18 -1.89 -7.05 11.01
N LYS A 19 -1.14 -8.02 10.46
CA LYS A 19 0.21 -7.81 9.91
C LYS A 19 0.17 -6.85 8.71
N PHE A 20 -0.79 -7.03 7.82
CA PHE A 20 -1.02 -6.16 6.66
C PHE A 20 -1.26 -4.71 7.09
N ASN A 21 -2.12 -4.50 8.09
CA ASN A 21 -2.39 -3.17 8.62
C ASN A 21 -1.15 -2.53 9.24
N TYR A 22 -0.30 -3.32 9.88
CA TYR A 22 0.98 -2.86 10.36
C TYR A 22 1.91 -2.44 9.20
N PHE A 23 2.05 -3.27 8.17
CA PHE A 23 2.86 -2.97 6.99
C PHE A 23 2.45 -1.66 6.30
N VAL A 24 1.15 -1.46 6.10
CA VAL A 24 0.61 -0.22 5.51
C VAL A 24 0.97 1.00 6.36
N ARG A 25 0.77 0.93 7.69
CA ARG A 25 1.07 2.05 8.58
C ARG A 25 2.55 2.37 8.63
N ASP A 26 3.40 1.34 8.66
CA ASP A 26 4.85 1.48 8.64
C ASP A 26 5.32 2.14 7.34
N PHE A 27 4.85 1.65 6.19
CA PHE A 27 5.13 2.27 4.89
C PHE A 27 4.70 3.73 4.84
N LEU A 28 3.46 4.05 5.24
CA LEU A 28 2.99 5.43 5.23
C LEU A 28 3.78 6.32 6.19
N LYS A 29 4.18 5.82 7.34
CA LYS A 29 5.01 6.57 8.29
C LYS A 29 6.38 6.93 7.68
N GLU A 30 6.98 6.01 6.92
CA GLU A 30 8.30 6.20 6.34
C GLU A 30 8.28 7.06 5.08
N TYR A 31 7.26 6.89 4.22
CA TYR A 31 7.25 7.48 2.89
C TYR A 31 6.26 8.65 2.71
N SER A 32 5.42 9.00 3.71
CA SER A 32 4.34 10.00 3.52
C SER A 32 4.81 11.28 2.84
N ASP A 33 5.90 11.90 3.32
CA ASP A 33 6.40 13.16 2.79
C ASP A 33 6.78 13.04 1.30
N GLN A 34 7.48 11.95 0.96
CA GLN A 34 7.85 11.66 -0.43
C GLN A 34 6.63 11.42 -1.31
N LEU A 35 5.61 10.70 -0.83
CA LEU A 35 4.36 10.44 -1.57
C LEU A 35 3.53 11.71 -1.76
N ASP A 36 3.59 12.64 -0.81
CA ASP A 36 2.89 13.92 -0.87
C ASP A 36 3.47 14.82 -1.96
N GLU A 37 4.81 14.81 -2.13
CA GLU A 37 5.54 15.58 -3.14
C GLU A 37 5.49 15.00 -4.56
N MET A 38 5.01 13.76 -4.75
CA MET A 38 4.94 13.13 -6.07
C MET A 38 4.04 13.90 -7.04
N GLU A 39 4.50 14.03 -8.29
CA GLU A 39 3.67 14.53 -9.39
C GLU A 39 2.41 13.67 -9.57
N ALA A 40 1.29 14.33 -9.87
CA ALA A 40 0.02 13.67 -10.14
C ALA A 40 0.13 12.64 -11.26
N GLY A 41 -0.42 11.45 -11.05
CA GLY A 41 -0.44 10.36 -12.03
C GLY A 41 0.86 9.56 -12.11
N LYS A 42 1.84 9.85 -11.25
CA LYS A 42 3.01 8.99 -11.08
C LYS A 42 2.71 7.86 -10.10
N SER A 43 3.47 6.78 -10.25
CA SER A 43 3.49 5.65 -9.33
C SER A 43 4.86 5.45 -8.71
N MET A 44 4.89 4.76 -7.58
CA MET A 44 6.09 4.34 -6.88
C MET A 44 5.92 2.91 -6.41
N THR A 45 6.94 2.08 -6.64
CA THR A 45 6.99 0.70 -6.14
C THR A 45 8.15 0.55 -5.16
N ILE A 46 7.86 0.08 -3.96
CA ILE A 46 8.83 -0.21 -2.90
C ILE A 46 8.66 -1.66 -2.47
N LYS A 47 9.77 -2.37 -2.31
CA LYS A 47 9.79 -3.72 -1.74
C LYS A 47 10.45 -3.65 -0.36
N LYS A 48 9.81 -4.23 0.64
CA LYS A 48 10.34 -4.32 2.01
C LYS A 48 10.30 -5.76 2.50
N GLU A 49 11.26 -6.08 3.35
CA GLU A 49 11.28 -7.30 4.13
C GLU A 49 10.91 -6.97 5.58
N TYR A 50 9.98 -7.73 6.15
CA TYR A 50 9.59 -7.62 7.54
C TYR A 50 9.89 -8.93 8.25
N GLU A 51 10.71 -8.87 9.30
CA GLU A 51 11.05 -10.00 10.15
C GLU A 51 10.30 -9.92 11.49
N GLY A 52 9.69 -11.02 11.93
CA GLY A 52 9.06 -11.09 13.25
C GLY A 52 8.67 -12.50 13.66
N ASN A 53 8.91 -12.88 14.92
CA ASN A 53 8.53 -14.17 15.52
C ASN A 53 8.77 -15.40 14.60
N LEU A 54 10.01 -15.59 14.13
CA LEU A 54 10.41 -16.71 13.24
C LEU A 54 9.79 -16.70 11.84
N GLU A 55 9.09 -15.62 11.47
CA GLU A 55 8.49 -15.43 10.15
C GLU A 55 9.17 -14.26 9.42
N VAL A 56 9.29 -14.38 8.10
CA VAL A 56 9.78 -13.35 7.20
C VAL A 56 8.70 -13.07 6.16
N TYR A 57 8.43 -11.80 5.91
CA TYR A 57 7.44 -11.33 4.94
C TYR A 57 8.09 -10.45 3.90
N PHE A 58 7.92 -10.82 2.63
CA PHE A 58 8.29 -9.99 1.49
C PHE A 58 7.07 -9.21 1.05
N VAL A 59 7.11 -7.89 1.22
CA VAL A 59 5.96 -7.01 0.97
C VAL A 59 6.31 -6.03 -0.13
N GLU A 60 5.50 -6.00 -1.18
CA GLU A 60 5.60 -4.99 -2.24
C GLU A 60 4.45 -4.00 -2.12
N PHE A 61 4.81 -2.72 -2.11
CA PHE A 61 3.94 -1.57 -2.04
C PHE A 61 3.97 -0.84 -3.38
N MET A 62 2.84 -0.77 -4.06
CA MET A 62 2.66 0.02 -5.28
C MET A 62 1.71 1.16 -5.00
N PHE A 63 2.26 2.35 -4.81
CA PHE A 63 1.52 3.58 -4.62
C PHE A 63 1.25 4.25 -5.97
N ASN A 64 0.02 4.73 -6.17
CA ASN A 64 -0.36 5.56 -7.30
C ASN A 64 -0.91 6.89 -6.79
N LYS A 65 -0.29 7.99 -7.23
CA LYS A 65 -0.72 9.35 -6.91
C LYS A 65 -1.98 9.69 -7.69
N LYS A 66 -2.97 10.26 -7.00
CA LYS A 66 -4.19 10.78 -7.63
C LYS A 66 -3.88 11.85 -8.68
N GLY A 67 -4.79 11.96 -9.64
CA GLY A 67 -4.63 12.83 -10.81
C GLY A 67 -3.79 12.18 -11.91
N GLY A 68 -3.81 12.74 -13.12
CA GLY A 68 -3.12 12.19 -14.29
C GLY A 68 -4.01 12.16 -15.52
N GLY A 69 -3.76 13.08 -16.47
CA GLY A 69 -4.43 13.18 -17.78
C GLY A 69 -5.93 13.48 -17.74
N PHE A 70 -6.46 14.16 -18.76
CA PHE A 70 -7.87 14.56 -18.88
C PHE A 70 -8.88 13.39 -18.92
N PHE A 71 -8.42 12.13 -19.06
CA PHE A 71 -9.27 10.95 -19.28
C PHE A 71 -8.99 9.74 -18.35
N THR A 72 -7.97 9.79 -17.49
CA THR A 72 -7.50 8.61 -16.73
C THR A 72 -7.38 8.83 -15.21
N GLY A 73 -7.81 9.99 -14.71
CA GLY A 73 -7.51 10.46 -13.35
C GLY A 73 -8.00 9.49 -12.28
N ASN A 74 -7.07 8.73 -11.69
CA ASN A 74 -7.27 8.04 -10.43
C ASN A 74 -7.79 9.09 -9.43
N VAL A 75 -9.05 8.95 -9.02
CA VAL A 75 -9.74 9.96 -8.19
C VAL A 75 -9.16 10.02 -6.78
N ASN A 76 -8.54 8.93 -6.34
CA ASN A 76 -7.92 8.78 -5.04
C ASN A 76 -6.46 8.40 -5.18
N ASN A 77 -5.67 8.71 -4.15
CA ASN A 77 -4.38 8.07 -3.95
C ASN A 77 -4.69 6.61 -3.59
N ASP A 78 -4.02 5.65 -4.21
CA ASP A 78 -4.20 4.25 -3.85
C ASP A 78 -2.89 3.52 -3.69
N LEU A 79 -2.86 2.61 -2.73
CA LEU A 79 -1.72 1.78 -2.40
C LEU A 79 -2.14 0.33 -2.52
N PHE A 80 -1.60 -0.36 -3.52
CA PHE A 80 -1.72 -1.80 -3.65
C PHE A 80 -0.59 -2.46 -2.90
N VAL A 81 -0.90 -3.43 -2.04
CA VAL A 81 0.09 -4.13 -1.23
C VAL A 81 -0.03 -5.61 -1.50
N THR A 82 1.09 -6.25 -1.85
CA THR A 82 1.20 -7.70 -1.99
C THR A 82 2.17 -8.24 -0.96
N CYS A 83 1.91 -9.44 -0.46
CA CYS A 83 2.68 -10.10 0.57
C CYS A 83 2.97 -11.53 0.13
N ASN A 84 4.25 -11.89 0.07
CA ASN A 84 4.76 -13.19 -0.37
C ASN A 84 4.21 -13.64 -1.73
N GLU A 85 3.83 -12.69 -2.60
CA GLU A 85 3.15 -12.92 -3.89
C GLU A 85 1.83 -13.70 -3.79
N GLU A 86 1.34 -13.97 -2.57
CA GLU A 86 0.17 -14.81 -2.32
C GLU A 86 -1.05 -13.97 -1.92
N PHE A 87 -0.85 -13.03 -1.02
CA PHE A 87 -1.90 -12.22 -0.41
C PHE A 87 -1.80 -10.78 -0.86
N TRP A 88 -2.93 -10.13 -1.09
CA TRP A 88 -2.94 -8.72 -1.46
C TRP A 88 -4.14 -7.97 -0.90
N GLY A 89 -4.01 -6.64 -0.92
CA GLY A 89 -5.06 -5.71 -0.56
C GLY A 89 -4.82 -4.34 -1.18
N ARG A 90 -5.88 -3.54 -1.20
CA ARG A 90 -5.85 -2.19 -1.75
C ARG A 90 -6.28 -1.20 -0.67
N VAL A 91 -5.49 -0.14 -0.53
CA VAL A 91 -5.72 0.94 0.43
C VAL A 91 -6.05 2.21 -0.33
N ILE A 92 -7.15 2.86 0.03
CA ILE A 92 -7.52 4.17 -0.49
C ILE A 92 -7.06 5.24 0.50
N LEU A 93 -6.36 6.25 -0.01
CA LEU A 93 -5.68 7.28 0.77
C LEU A 93 -6.21 8.69 0.44
N GLU A 94 -6.27 9.57 1.44
CA GLU A 94 -6.63 11.00 1.31
C GLU A 94 -5.55 11.81 0.56
#